data_AF-A0A381VHS8-F1
#
_entry.id   AF-A0A381VHS8-F1
#
_cell.length_a   1.000
_cell.length_b   1.000
_cell.length_c   1.000
_cell.angle_alpha   90.00
_cell.angle_beta   90.00
_cell.angle_gamma   90.00
#
_symmetry.space_group_name_H-M   'P 1'
#
loop_
_entity.id
_entity.type
_entity.pdbx_description
1 polymer ?
#
loop_
_entity_poly.entity_id
_entity_poly.type
_entity_poly.pdbx_seq_one_letter_code
_entity_poly.pdbx_strand_id
1 'polypeptide(L)' 'MEETSFRVETELILGGFSCVGGVDEVGRGALAGPVTAAVTAFAPDIDDRLVREVTDSKLLTPKKRDR' A
#
# COMPACT_ATOMS: atom_id res chain seq x y z
N MET A 1 -1.81 -1.42 16.52
CA MET A 1 -1.70 -1.52 15.05
C MET A 1 -0.50 -2.38 14.78
N GLU A 2 -0.65 -3.42 13.99
CA GLU A 2 0.46 -4.26 13.55
C GLU A 2 1.45 -3.38 12.78
N GLU A 3 2.74 -3.52 13.05
CA GLU A 3 3.79 -2.73 12.40
C GLU A 3 3.78 -3.02 10.90
N THR A 4 3.82 -1.98 10.06
CA THR A 4 3.93 -2.13 8.60
C THR A 4 5.20 -2.92 8.28
N SER A 5 5.04 -4.12 7.70
CA SER A 5 6.16 -5.02 7.38
C SER A 5 5.98 -5.64 5.99
N PHE A 6 7.10 -5.89 5.30
CA PHE A 6 7.14 -6.53 3.97
C PHE A 6 7.23 -8.05 3.99
N ARG A 7 6.78 -8.69 5.09
CA ARG A 7 7.02 -10.14 5.27
C ARG A 7 6.43 -10.97 4.12
N VAL A 8 5.19 -10.68 3.73
CA VAL A 8 4.47 -11.44 2.70
C VAL A 8 5.10 -11.20 1.33
N GLU A 9 5.42 -9.95 1.02
CA GLU A 9 6.06 -9.54 -0.23
C GLU A 9 7.43 -10.20 -0.38
N THR A 10 8.21 -10.24 0.71
CA THR A 10 9.52 -10.90 0.73
C THR A 10 9.39 -12.39 0.46
N GLU A 11 8.44 -13.08 1.10
CA GLU A 11 8.20 -14.51 0.87
C GLU A 11 7.84 -14.80 -0.60
N LEU A 12 6.98 -13.97 -1.20
CA LEU A 12 6.59 -14.12 -2.61
C LEU A 12 7.76 -13.82 -3.57
N ILE A 13 8.53 -12.77 -3.34
CA ILE A 13 9.71 -12.45 -4.17
C ILE A 13 10.73 -13.59 -4.12
N LEU A 14 11.02 -14.12 -2.91
CA LEU A 14 11.91 -15.27 -2.74
C LEU A 14 11.34 -16.56 -3.38
N GLY A 15 10.02 -16.66 -3.50
CA GLY A 15 9.32 -17.72 -4.24
C GLY A 15 9.44 -17.63 -5.76
N GLY A 16 10.12 -16.60 -6.30
CA GLY A 16 10.38 -16.43 -7.73
C GLY A 16 9.38 -15.55 -8.47
N PHE A 17 8.47 -14.87 -7.76
CA PHE A 17 7.56 -13.90 -8.37
C PHE A 17 8.30 -12.59 -8.65
N SER A 18 8.25 -12.13 -9.90
CA SER A 18 8.95 -10.93 -10.36
C SER A 18 8.21 -9.63 -10.08
N CYS A 19 6.94 -9.69 -9.67
CA CYS A 19 6.11 -8.53 -9.36
C CYS A 19 5.09 -8.92 -8.28
N VAL A 20 5.10 -8.20 -7.16
CA VAL A 20 4.14 -8.35 -6.07
C VAL A 20 3.45 -7.00 -5.85
N GLY A 21 2.13 -6.99 -5.93
CA GLY A 21 1.31 -5.79 -5.77
C GLY A 21 0.30 -5.94 -4.63
N GLY A 22 0.22 -4.93 -3.77
CA GLY A 22 -0.83 -4.79 -2.77
C GLY A 22 -2.06 -4.11 -3.38
N VAL A 23 -3.26 -4.53 -2.97
CA VAL A 23 -4.54 -4.00 -3.46
C VAL A 23 -5.36 -3.49 -2.26
N ASP A 24 -6.02 -2.34 -2.44
CA ASP A 24 -6.95 -1.79 -1.44
C ASP A 24 -8.12 -1.07 -2.10
N GLU A 25 -9.24 -0.94 -1.38
CA GLU A 25 -10.44 -0.26 -1.84
C GLU A 25 -10.97 0.82 -0.89
N VAL A 26 -11.60 1.84 -1.48
CA VAL A 26 -12.29 2.92 -0.77
C VAL A 26 -13.72 3.04 -1.28
N GLY A 27 -14.65 3.33 -0.37
CA GLY A 27 -16.03 3.67 -0.70
C GLY A 27 -17.06 2.56 -0.46
N ARG A 28 -16.66 1.36 0.00
CA ARG A 28 -17.58 0.22 0.21
C ARG A 28 -18.74 0.46 1.19
N GLY A 29 -18.64 1.48 2.04
CA GLY A 29 -19.64 1.85 3.04
C GLY A 29 -20.40 3.15 2.75
N ALA A 30 -20.15 3.79 1.61
CA ALA A 30 -20.83 5.04 1.25
C ALA A 30 -22.27 4.76 0.77
N LEU A 31 -23.22 5.65 1.12
CA LEU A 31 -24.62 5.57 0.67
C LEU A 31 -24.75 5.79 -0.85
N ALA A 32 -23.87 6.59 -1.43
CA ALA A 32 -23.79 6.88 -2.86
C ALA A 32 -22.35 7.27 -3.23
N GLY A 33 -22.00 7.10 -4.51
CA GLY A 33 -20.64 7.32 -5.03
C GLY A 33 -19.98 6.01 -5.45
N PRO A 34 -18.89 6.07 -6.23
CA PRO A 34 -18.20 4.89 -6.72
C PRO A 34 -17.42 4.19 -5.59
N VAL A 35 -17.20 2.89 -5.76
CA VAL A 35 -16.13 2.16 -5.08
C VAL A 35 -14.90 2.24 -5.97
N THR A 36 -13.77 2.67 -5.40
CA THR A 36 -12.50 2.77 -6.11
C THR A 36 -11.53 1.76 -5.52
N ALA A 37 -10.90 0.95 -6.36
CA ALA A 37 -9.81 0.07 -5.97
C ALA A 37 -8.51 0.53 -6.65
N ALA A 38 -7.39 0.31 -5.97
CA ALA A 38 -6.06 0.59 -6.50
C ALA A 38 -5.12 -0.59 -6.25
N VAL A 39 -4.09 -0.70 -7.10
CA VAL A 39 -2.99 -1.66 -6.94
C VAL A 39 -1.68 -0.90 -6.96
N THR A 40 -0.79 -1.24 -6.04
CA THR A 40 0.57 -0.68 -5.97
C THR A 40 1.58 -1.81 -5.86
N ALA A 41 2.60 -1.79 -6.71
CA ALA A 41 3.73 -2.69 -6.66
C ALA A 41 5.02 -1.88 -6.50
N PHE A 42 5.92 -2.37 -5.66
CA PHE A 42 7.23 -1.76 -5.45
C PHE A 42 8.33 -2.64 -6.04
N ALA A 43 9.43 -2.01 -6.43
CA ALA A 43 10.63 -2.75 -6.78
C ALA A 43 11.16 -3.49 -5.54
N PRO A 44 11.73 -4.71 -5.69
CA PRO A 44 12.27 -5.48 -4.56
C PRO A 44 13.34 -4.75 -3.74
N ASP A 45 14.02 -3.77 -4.33
CA ASP A 45 15.10 -2.97 -3.76
C ASP A 45 14.66 -1.55 -3.35
N ILE A 46 13.35 -1.32 -3.19
CA ILE A 46 12.84 -0.01 -2.79
C ILE A 46 13.40 0.41 -1.41
N ASP A 47 13.66 1.71 -1.25
CA ASP A 47 14.10 2.25 0.04
C ASP A 47 12.99 2.12 1.09
N ASP A 48 13.27 1.38 2.17
CA ASP A 48 12.38 1.24 3.34
C ASP A 48 11.91 2.60 3.88
N ARG A 49 12.71 3.66 3.76
CA ARG A 49 12.33 5.01 4.20
C ARG A 49 11.15 5.56 3.39
N LEU A 50 11.14 5.31 2.08
CA LEU A 50 10.05 5.73 1.20
C LEU A 50 8.75 5.03 1.59
N VAL A 51 8.80 3.73 1.91
CA VAL A 51 7.59 2.98 2.24
C VAL A 51 7.07 3.26 3.65
N ARG A 52 7.94 3.57 4.62
CA ARG A 52 7.51 4.03 5.95
C ARG A 52 6.71 5.34 5.90
N GLU A 53 6.94 6.19 4.90
CA GLU A 53 6.12 7.39 4.69
C GLU A 53 4.74 7.06 4.09
N VAL A 54 4.59 5.90 3.43
CA VAL A 54 3.33 5.37 2.89
C VAL A 54 2.63 4.53 3.95
N THR A 55 2.00 5.22 4.90
CA THR A 55 1.19 4.60 5.97
C THR A 55 -0.28 5.01 5.84
N ASP A 56 -1.19 4.42 6.64
CA ASP A 56 -2.64 4.67 6.55
C ASP A 56 -2.91 6.19 6.50
N SER A 57 -3.57 6.60 5.42
CA SER A 57 -3.92 7.99 5.11
C SER A 57 -4.69 8.71 6.23
N LYS A 58 -5.29 7.97 7.17
CA LYS A 58 -5.94 8.51 8.37
C LYS A 58 -4.97 9.16 9.36
N LEU A 59 -3.66 8.89 9.24
CA LEU A 59 -2.59 9.52 10.01
C LEU A 59 -1.87 10.64 9.23
N LEU A 60 -2.23 10.85 7.95
CA LEU A 60 -1.60 11.82 7.07
C LEU A 60 -2.50 13.05 6.87
N THR A 61 -1.88 14.24 6.85
CA THR A 61 -2.61 15.46 6.48
C THR A 61 -2.94 15.43 4.98
N PRO A 62 -4.00 16.11 4.51
CA PRO A 62 -4.35 16.13 3.08
C PRO A 62 -3.17 16.54 2.19
N LYS A 63 -2.39 17.54 2.62
CA LYS A 63 -1.15 17.97 1.93
C LYS A 63 -0.06 16.90 1.85
N LYS A 64 0.01 15.97 2.81
CA LYS A 64 0.98 14.85 2.78
C LYS A 64 0.48 13.68 1.93
N ARG A 65 -0.83 13.51 1.79
CA ARG A 65 -1.43 12.46 0.94
C ARG A 65 -1.29 12.77 -0.55
N ASP A 66 -1.39 14.05 -0.92
CA ASP A 66 -1.38 14.46 -2.34
C ASP A 66 0.06 14.75 -2.86
N ARG A 67 1.10 14.42 -2.09
CA ARG A 67 2.52 14.62 -2.42
C ARG A 67 3.17 13.30 -2.81
#